data_AF-Q50287-F1
#
_entry.id   AF-Q50287-F1
#
_cell.length_a   1.000
_cell.length_b   1.000
_cell.length_c   1.000
_cell.angle_alpha   90.00
_cell.angle_beta   90.00
_cell.angle_gamma   90.00
#
_symmetry.space_group_name_H-M   'P 1'
#
loop_
_entity.id
_entity.type
_entity.pdbx_description
1 polymer ?
#
loop_
_entity_poly.entity_id
_entity_poly.type
_entity_poly.pdbx_seq_one_letter_code
_entity_poly.pdbx_strand_id
1 'polypeptide(L)'
;MAEIPIDFPPLKIQEKIATILDTFTELRARKKQYAFYRDYLLNQENIRKIYGANIPFETFQVKDICEIRRGRAITKAYIRNNPGENPVYSAATTNDGELGHIKDCDFDGEYITWTTNGYAGVVFYRNGKFNASQDCGVLKVKNKKICTKFLSLLLEIEATKFVHNLASRPKLSQKVMAEIELSFPPLEIQEKIADILCAFEKLCNDLVEGIPAEIELRKKQLDYYQNFLFNWVQKIRN
;
A
#
# COMPACT_ATOMS: atom_id res chain seq x y z
N MET A 1 -8.26 -42.15 28.39
CA MET A 1 -7.44 -41.11 27.72
C MET A 1 -6.23 -40.88 28.60
N ALA A 2 -5.02 -41.17 28.12
CA ALA A 2 -3.81 -40.91 28.90
C ALA A 2 -3.59 -39.40 28.98
N GLU A 3 -3.55 -38.84 30.18
CA GLU A 3 -3.10 -37.47 30.42
C GLU A 3 -1.59 -37.43 30.10
N ILE A 4 -1.24 -36.76 29.00
CA ILE A 4 0.17 -36.45 28.71
C ILE A 4 0.55 -35.32 29.68
N PRO A 5 1.49 -35.52 30.60
CA PRO A 5 1.93 -34.45 31.48
C PRO A 5 2.67 -33.41 30.62
N ILE A 6 2.02 -32.27 30.41
CA ILE A 6 2.62 -31.12 29.74
C ILE A 6 3.19 -30.23 30.84
N ASP A 7 4.51 -30.15 30.92
CA ASP A 7 5.18 -29.20 31.80
C ASP A 7 5.02 -27.80 31.20
N PHE A 8 4.18 -26.99 31.83
CA PHE A 8 3.91 -25.64 31.35
C PHE A 8 5.02 -24.68 31.77
N PRO A 9 5.39 -23.71 30.92
CA PRO A 9 6.25 -22.60 31.34
C PRO A 9 5.62 -21.86 32.53
N PRO A 10 6.40 -21.15 33.35
CA PRO A 10 5.87 -20.18 34.30
C PRO A 10 4.83 -19.27 33.63
N LEU A 11 3.71 -18.98 34.32
CA LEU A 11 2.60 -18.16 33.82
C LEU A 11 3.05 -16.88 33.09
N LYS A 12 4.06 -16.19 33.65
CA LYS A 12 4.65 -14.99 33.07
C LYS A 12 5.21 -15.16 31.66
N ILE A 13 5.63 -16.37 31.28
CA ILE A 13 6.08 -16.69 29.91
C ILE A 13 4.87 -16.96 29.01
N GLN A 14 3.87 -17.66 29.51
CA GLN A 14 2.62 -17.92 28.77
C GLN A 14 1.90 -16.61 28.42
N GLU A 15 1.80 -15.68 29.37
CA GLU A 15 1.22 -14.34 29.17
C GLU A 15 1.94 -13.55 28.08
N LYS A 16 3.27 -13.67 28.00
CA LYS A 16 4.07 -13.02 26.95
C LYS A 16 3.83 -13.63 25.57
N ILE A 17 3.70 -14.96 25.48
CA ILE A 17 3.35 -15.64 24.23
C ILE A 17 1.95 -15.21 23.78
N ALA A 18 0.97 -15.16 24.70
CA ALA A 18 -0.38 -14.70 24.40
C ALA A 18 -0.37 -13.26 23.86
N THR A 19 0.36 -12.35 24.52
CA THR A 19 0.50 -10.95 24.08
C THR A 19 1.02 -10.84 22.64
N ILE A 20 1.97 -11.69 22.25
CA ILE A 20 2.55 -11.68 20.90
C ILE A 20 1.53 -12.17 19.86
N LEU A 21 0.78 -13.22 20.16
CA LEU A 21 -0.30 -13.73 19.30
C LEU A 21 -1.43 -12.71 19.13
N ASP A 22 -1.74 -11.95 20.19
CA ASP A 22 -2.71 -10.86 20.15
C ASP A 22 -2.27 -9.75 19.19
N THR A 23 -0.99 -9.36 19.17
CA THR A 23 -0.46 -8.34 18.24
C THR A 23 -0.63 -8.75 16.76
N PHE A 24 -0.39 -10.03 16.42
CA PHE A 24 -0.63 -10.52 15.05
C PHE A 24 -2.10 -10.45 14.64
N THR A 25 -2.97 -10.81 15.58
CA THR A 25 -4.42 -10.74 15.40
C THR A 25 -4.85 -9.29 15.21
N GLU A 26 -4.28 -8.36 15.97
CA GLU A 26 -4.49 -6.93 15.82
C GLU A 26 -4.06 -6.41 14.45
N LEU A 27 -2.86 -6.73 13.94
CA LEU A 27 -2.46 -6.28 12.58
C LEU A 27 -3.46 -6.72 11.52
N ARG A 28 -3.90 -7.98 11.58
CA ARG A 28 -4.89 -8.51 10.62
C ARG A 28 -6.22 -7.77 10.74
N ALA A 29 -6.65 -7.43 11.95
CA ALA A 29 -7.84 -6.63 12.18
C ALA A 29 -7.67 -5.20 11.65
N ARG A 30 -6.52 -4.56 11.87
CA ARG A 30 -6.21 -3.20 11.43
C ARG A 30 -6.18 -3.07 9.91
N LYS A 31 -5.61 -4.04 9.19
CA LYS A 31 -5.66 -4.06 7.72
C LYS A 31 -7.10 -4.16 7.18
N LYS A 32 -7.95 -4.96 7.83
CA LYS A 32 -9.39 -5.03 7.49
C LYS A 32 -10.10 -3.72 7.79
N GLN A 33 -9.80 -3.09 8.93
CA GLN A 33 -10.35 -1.78 9.29
C GLN A 33 -9.93 -0.71 8.28
N TYR A 34 -8.64 -0.66 7.91
CA TYR A 34 -8.15 0.27 6.90
C TYR A 34 -8.94 0.13 5.59
N ALA A 35 -9.08 -1.08 5.06
CA ALA A 35 -9.85 -1.32 3.84
C ALA A 35 -11.31 -0.86 3.98
N PHE A 36 -11.97 -1.17 5.11
CA PHE A 36 -13.33 -0.71 5.39
C PHE A 36 -13.45 0.82 5.41
N TYR A 37 -12.57 1.50 6.16
CA TYR A 37 -12.61 2.96 6.28
C TYR A 37 -12.22 3.67 4.99
N ARG A 38 -11.26 3.13 4.21
CA ARG A 38 -10.91 3.60 2.88
C ARG A 38 -12.14 3.59 1.97
N ASP A 39 -12.79 2.43 1.84
CA ASP A 39 -13.97 2.29 0.98
C ASP A 39 -15.14 3.16 1.48
N TYR A 40 -15.30 3.28 2.81
CA TYR A 40 -16.32 4.13 3.41
C TYR A 40 -16.08 5.61 3.15
N LEU A 41 -14.87 6.12 3.37
CA LEU A 41 -14.51 7.54 3.25
C LEU A 41 -14.35 8.01 1.80
N LEU A 42 -14.11 7.11 0.85
CA LEU A 42 -14.05 7.43 -0.58
C LEU A 42 -15.40 7.29 -1.29
N ASN A 43 -16.41 6.72 -0.62
CA ASN A 43 -17.75 6.60 -1.17
C ASN A 43 -18.50 7.95 -1.11
N GLN A 44 -19.02 8.39 -2.26
CA GLN A 44 -19.71 9.67 -2.42
C GLN A 44 -20.95 9.84 -1.50
N GLU A 45 -21.74 8.78 -1.27
CA GLU A 45 -22.91 8.84 -0.38
C GLU A 45 -22.49 9.03 1.07
N ASN A 46 -21.43 8.33 1.51
CA ASN A 46 -20.91 8.47 2.86
C ASN A 46 -20.23 9.83 3.09
N ILE A 47 -19.51 10.37 2.09
CA ILE A 47 -18.98 11.74 2.16
C ILE A 47 -20.12 12.74 2.39
N ARG A 48 -21.25 12.60 1.67
CA ARG A 48 -22.45 13.42 1.88
C ARG A 48 -23.08 13.23 3.26
N LYS A 49 -23.04 12.03 3.85
CA LYS A 49 -23.50 11.80 5.23
C LYS A 49 -22.61 12.50 6.27
N ILE A 50 -21.29 12.52 6.05
CA ILE A 50 -20.33 13.10 7.00
C ILE A 50 -20.31 14.62 6.93
N TYR A 51 -20.23 15.18 5.71
CA TYR A 51 -19.94 16.60 5.53
C TYR A 51 -21.18 17.42 5.12
N GLY A 52 -22.28 16.77 4.73
CA GLY A 52 -23.55 17.42 4.37
C GLY A 52 -24.10 16.97 3.02
N ALA A 53 -25.42 16.76 2.95
CA ALA A 53 -26.09 16.19 1.77
C ALA A 53 -25.91 17.01 0.48
N ASN A 54 -25.73 18.33 0.61
CA ASN A 54 -25.65 19.28 -0.50
C ASN A 54 -24.22 19.58 -0.96
N ILE A 55 -23.22 18.82 -0.53
CA ILE A 55 -21.84 19.06 -0.95
C ILE A 55 -21.70 18.90 -2.46
N PRO A 56 -21.12 19.92 -3.14
CA PRO A 56 -20.94 19.86 -4.58
C PRO A 56 -19.86 18.84 -4.92
N PHE A 57 -20.18 17.94 -5.84
CA PHE A 57 -19.19 17.06 -6.47
C PHE A 57 -18.97 17.54 -7.90
N GLU A 58 -17.72 17.63 -8.32
CA GLU A 58 -17.33 17.90 -9.70
C GLU A 58 -16.76 16.62 -10.32
N THR A 59 -17.20 16.28 -11.52
CA THR A 59 -16.75 15.08 -12.25
C THR A 59 -15.73 15.47 -13.31
N PHE A 60 -14.64 14.72 -13.38
CA PHE A 60 -13.58 14.91 -14.39
C PHE A 60 -13.13 13.58 -14.98
N GLN A 61 -12.68 13.61 -16.23
CA GLN A 61 -11.87 12.51 -16.76
C GLN A 61 -10.40 12.68 -16.35
N VAL A 62 -9.69 11.58 -16.12
CA VAL A 62 -8.26 11.61 -15.72
C VAL A 62 -7.41 12.44 -16.68
N LYS A 63 -7.67 12.39 -18.00
CA LYS A 63 -6.96 13.20 -19.01
C LYS A 63 -7.10 14.72 -18.83
N ASP A 64 -8.20 15.17 -18.23
CA ASP A 64 -8.48 16.60 -18.04
C ASP A 64 -7.74 17.13 -16.80
N ILE A 65 -7.51 16.27 -15.80
CA ILE A 65 -6.88 16.62 -14.53
C ILE A 65 -5.42 16.22 -14.39
N CYS A 66 -4.92 15.34 -15.26
CA CYS A 66 -3.54 14.84 -15.23
C CYS A 66 -2.80 15.04 -16.57
N GLU A 67 -1.47 15.16 -16.50
CA GLU A 67 -0.58 14.74 -17.58
C GLU A 67 -0.37 13.22 -17.46
N ILE A 68 -0.49 12.50 -18.57
CA ILE A 68 -0.41 11.04 -18.62
C ILE A 68 0.83 10.65 -19.42
N ARG A 69 1.70 9.85 -18.82
CA ARG A 69 2.95 9.37 -19.42
C ARG A 69 3.12 7.87 -19.16
N ARG A 70 4.14 7.28 -19.79
CA ARG A 70 4.69 5.97 -19.42
C ARG A 70 6.13 6.12 -18.99
N GLY A 71 6.59 5.14 -18.22
CA GLY A 71 8.01 4.94 -18.02
C GLY A 71 8.73 4.50 -19.30
N ARG A 72 10.05 4.35 -19.21
CA ARG A 72 10.91 3.94 -20.33
C ARG A 72 11.32 2.47 -20.20
N ALA A 73 11.87 1.90 -21.28
CA ALA A 73 12.42 0.55 -21.20
C ALA A 73 13.63 0.53 -20.25
N ILE A 74 13.52 -0.22 -19.14
CA ILE A 74 14.58 -0.42 -18.14
C ILE A 74 14.74 -1.92 -17.91
N THR A 75 15.91 -2.46 -18.26
CA THR A 75 16.20 -3.90 -18.11
C THR A 75 16.94 -4.17 -16.80
N LYS A 76 16.90 -5.41 -16.31
CA LYS A 76 17.71 -5.84 -15.15
C LYS A 76 19.22 -5.62 -15.37
N ALA A 77 19.68 -5.75 -16.62
CA ALA A 77 21.07 -5.48 -16.99
C ALA A 77 21.39 -3.98 -16.86
N TYR A 78 20.48 -3.10 -17.30
CA TYR A 78 20.63 -1.66 -17.14
C TYR A 78 20.74 -1.25 -15.67
N ILE A 79 19.87 -1.80 -14.81
CA ILE A 79 19.87 -1.53 -13.37
C ILE A 79 21.22 -1.92 -12.75
N ARG A 80 21.72 -3.13 -13.06
CA ARG A 80 23.01 -3.62 -12.56
C ARG A 80 24.20 -2.75 -12.98
N ASN A 81 24.15 -2.20 -14.20
CA ASN A 81 25.26 -1.43 -14.78
C ASN A 81 25.20 0.08 -14.45
N ASN A 82 24.11 0.56 -13.84
CA ASN A 82 23.93 1.97 -13.50
C ASN A 82 23.48 2.16 -12.03
N PRO A 83 24.21 1.60 -11.04
CA PRO A 83 23.80 1.65 -9.65
C PRO A 83 23.68 3.10 -9.16
N GLY A 84 22.70 3.34 -8.28
CA GLY A 84 22.48 4.63 -7.64
C GLY A 84 21.34 4.53 -6.61
N GLU A 85 20.81 5.68 -6.22
CA GLU A 85 19.85 5.79 -5.11
C GLU A 85 18.39 5.97 -5.57
N ASN A 86 18.13 6.20 -6.87
CA ASN A 86 16.76 6.46 -7.34
C ASN A 86 16.04 5.14 -7.67
N PRO A 87 14.88 4.86 -7.07
CA PRO A 87 14.14 3.63 -7.29
C PRO A 87 13.64 3.50 -8.73
N VAL A 88 13.48 2.27 -9.19
CA VAL A 88 12.87 1.89 -10.47
C VAL A 88 11.60 1.10 -10.18
N TYR A 89 10.44 1.65 -10.49
CA TYR A 89 9.16 0.96 -10.36
C TYR A 89 8.78 0.23 -11.66
N SER A 90 8.12 -0.92 -11.54
CA SER A 90 7.65 -1.72 -12.68
C SER A 90 6.25 -2.30 -12.41
N ALA A 91 5.76 -3.19 -13.27
CA ALA A 91 4.49 -3.91 -13.06
C ALA A 91 4.52 -4.96 -11.93
N ALA A 92 5.56 -4.94 -11.08
CA ALA A 92 5.58 -5.74 -9.87
C ALA A 92 4.57 -5.18 -8.86
N THR A 93 4.01 -6.05 -8.02
CA THR A 93 3.09 -5.67 -6.94
C THR A 93 3.62 -6.00 -5.55
N THR A 94 4.75 -6.70 -5.50
CA THR A 94 5.52 -6.95 -4.29
C THR A 94 6.58 -5.87 -4.12
N ASN A 95 7.01 -5.62 -2.88
CA ASN A 95 8.02 -4.60 -2.56
C ASN A 95 7.66 -3.20 -3.13
N ASP A 96 6.38 -2.82 -2.99
CA ASP A 96 5.87 -1.55 -3.49
C ASP A 96 6.14 -1.31 -5.00
N GLY A 97 6.22 -2.40 -5.78
CA GLY A 97 6.48 -2.38 -7.22
C GLY A 97 7.92 -2.05 -7.62
N GLU A 98 8.83 -1.93 -6.66
CA GLU A 98 10.24 -1.61 -6.90
C GLU A 98 11.01 -2.80 -7.49
N LEU A 99 11.82 -2.52 -8.52
CA LEU A 99 12.64 -3.49 -9.25
C LEU A 99 14.15 -3.36 -8.90
N GLY A 100 14.56 -2.24 -8.32
CA GLY A 100 15.94 -1.90 -7.97
C GLY A 100 16.18 -0.39 -8.04
N HIS A 101 17.45 0.02 -7.96
CA HIS A 101 17.82 1.44 -7.95
C HIS A 101 18.85 1.77 -9.02
N ILE A 102 18.76 2.98 -9.59
CA ILE A 102 19.70 3.50 -10.58
C ILE A 102 20.13 4.94 -10.29
N LYS A 103 21.24 5.38 -10.88
CA LYS A 103 21.76 6.75 -10.75
C LYS A 103 20.90 7.80 -11.45
N ASP A 104 20.22 7.42 -12.54
CA ASP A 104 19.40 8.34 -13.33
C ASP A 104 18.09 8.64 -12.62
N CYS A 105 17.42 9.72 -13.04
CA CYS A 105 16.12 10.12 -12.52
C CYS A 105 15.24 10.62 -13.68
N ASP A 106 14.12 9.94 -13.92
CA ASP A 106 13.15 10.33 -14.94
C ASP A 106 12.06 11.27 -14.36
N PHE A 107 11.76 11.14 -13.06
CA PHE A 107 10.68 11.85 -12.39
C PHE A 107 11.12 12.34 -11.01
N ASP A 108 10.79 13.60 -10.69
CA ASP A 108 10.99 14.20 -9.37
C ASP A 108 9.75 15.01 -8.98
N GLY A 109 9.25 14.77 -7.77
CA GLY A 109 8.04 15.38 -7.22
C GLY A 109 6.91 14.38 -6.94
N GLU A 110 5.67 14.88 -6.94
CA GLU A 110 4.47 14.12 -6.58
C GLU A 110 3.77 13.55 -7.83
N TYR A 111 3.58 12.22 -7.87
CA TYR A 111 3.01 11.49 -9.00
C TYR A 111 2.14 10.33 -8.53
N ILE A 112 1.36 9.79 -9.45
CA ILE A 112 0.66 8.51 -9.28
C ILE A 112 1.17 7.57 -10.35
N THR A 113 1.50 6.34 -9.97
CA THR A 113 1.89 5.29 -10.92
C THR A 113 0.85 4.19 -10.93
N TRP A 114 0.67 3.52 -12.07
CA TRP A 114 -0.14 2.31 -12.12
C TRP A 114 0.50 1.24 -12.99
N THR A 115 0.23 -0.02 -12.65
CA THR A 115 0.67 -1.18 -13.43
C THR A 115 -0.21 -1.35 -14.68
N THR A 116 0.42 -1.45 -15.85
CA THR A 116 -0.32 -1.53 -17.14
C THR A 116 -0.56 -2.96 -17.62
N ASN A 117 0.34 -3.89 -17.27
CA ASN A 117 0.33 -5.28 -17.74
C ASN A 117 0.55 -6.26 -16.57
N GLY A 118 -0.01 -7.48 -16.68
CA GLY A 118 0.21 -8.54 -15.70
C GLY A 118 -0.66 -8.33 -14.46
N TYR A 119 -0.16 -7.60 -13.47
CA TYR A 119 -0.95 -7.17 -12.32
C TYR A 119 -1.63 -5.84 -12.58
N ALA A 120 -2.28 -5.68 -13.74
CA ALA A 120 -2.76 -4.38 -14.19
C ALA A 120 -3.79 -3.76 -13.24
N GLY A 121 -3.74 -2.43 -13.12
CA GLY A 121 -4.69 -1.65 -12.31
C GLY A 121 -4.29 -1.44 -10.85
N VAL A 122 -3.11 -1.90 -10.42
CA VAL A 122 -2.57 -1.55 -9.10
C VAL A 122 -1.97 -0.15 -9.17
N VAL A 123 -2.41 0.72 -8.27
CA VAL A 123 -2.10 2.15 -8.24
C VAL A 123 -1.22 2.45 -7.03
N PHE A 124 -0.23 3.32 -7.20
CA PHE A 124 0.67 3.75 -6.13
C PHE A 124 0.87 5.26 -6.16
N TYR A 125 0.79 5.87 -4.99
CA TYR A 125 1.25 7.23 -4.76
C TYR A 125 2.77 7.27 -4.70
N ARG A 126 3.40 8.24 -5.38
CA ARG A 126 4.86 8.42 -5.42
C ARG A 126 5.21 9.86 -5.08
N ASN A 127 6.22 10.04 -4.24
CA ASN A 127 6.77 11.37 -3.96
C ASN A 127 8.30 11.30 -3.88
N GLY A 128 8.96 12.25 -4.55
CA GLY A 128 10.42 12.32 -4.66
C GLY A 128 10.94 11.79 -5.99
N LYS A 129 12.22 11.43 -6.01
CA LYS A 129 12.92 10.97 -7.22
C LYS A 129 12.64 9.50 -7.50
N PHE A 130 12.29 9.18 -8.73
CA PHE A 130 12.13 7.79 -9.18
C PHE A 130 12.25 7.65 -10.70
N ASN A 131 12.27 6.39 -11.12
CA ASN A 131 12.17 5.96 -12.51
C ASN A 131 11.01 4.97 -12.62
N ALA A 132 10.38 4.93 -13.79
CA ALA A 132 9.32 3.98 -14.08
C ALA A 132 9.70 3.16 -15.31
N SER A 133 9.45 1.86 -15.25
CA SER A 133 9.60 0.99 -16.41
C SER A 133 8.46 1.24 -17.40
N GLN A 134 8.63 0.77 -18.63
CA GLN A 134 7.58 0.83 -19.65
C GLN A 134 6.27 0.18 -19.16
N ASP A 135 6.32 -0.78 -18.24
CA ASP A 135 5.10 -1.45 -17.75
C ASP A 135 4.34 -0.63 -16.69
N CYS A 136 4.84 0.56 -16.36
CA CYS A 136 4.16 1.55 -15.53
C CYS A 136 3.61 2.72 -16.36
N GLY A 137 2.38 3.09 -16.07
CA GLY A 137 1.87 4.42 -16.38
C GLY A 137 2.20 5.40 -15.26
N VAL A 138 2.33 6.67 -15.60
CA VAL A 138 2.64 7.77 -14.67
C VAL A 138 1.67 8.91 -14.90
N LEU A 139 1.02 9.39 -13.83
CA LEU A 139 0.13 10.55 -13.81
C LEU A 139 0.79 11.67 -13.01
N LYS A 140 0.73 12.89 -13.54
CA LYS A 140 1.04 14.12 -12.81
C LYS A 140 -0.21 14.99 -12.76
N VAL A 141 -0.71 15.29 -11.57
CA VAL A 141 -1.88 16.17 -11.42
C VAL A 141 -1.52 17.58 -11.89
N LYS A 142 -2.32 18.13 -12.80
CA LYS A 142 -2.18 19.51 -13.32
C LYS A 142 -3.32 20.43 -12.89
N ASN A 143 -4.44 19.85 -12.41
CA ASN A 143 -5.59 20.62 -11.98
C ASN A 143 -5.51 20.92 -10.47
N LYS A 144 -5.54 22.20 -10.11
CA LYS A 144 -5.45 22.69 -8.72
C LYS A 144 -6.65 22.34 -7.84
N LYS A 145 -7.75 21.84 -8.40
CA LYS A 145 -8.93 21.37 -7.64
C LYS A 145 -8.77 19.94 -7.12
N ILE A 146 -7.69 19.25 -7.48
CA ILE A 146 -7.51 17.82 -7.21
C ILE A 146 -6.33 17.60 -6.27
N CYS A 147 -6.56 16.93 -5.15
CA CYS A 147 -5.52 16.45 -4.26
C CYS A 147 -4.91 15.15 -4.83
N THR A 148 -3.59 15.10 -5.06
CA THR A 148 -2.91 13.94 -5.66
C THR A 148 -3.08 12.66 -4.83
N LYS A 149 -2.94 12.75 -3.51
CA LYS A 149 -3.14 11.61 -2.60
C LYS A 149 -4.58 11.07 -2.68
N PHE A 150 -5.57 11.95 -2.66
CA PHE A 150 -6.98 11.56 -2.80
C PHE A 150 -7.25 10.88 -4.14
N LEU A 151 -6.72 11.44 -5.24
CA LEU A 151 -6.81 10.82 -6.56
C LEU A 151 -6.17 9.42 -6.59
N SER A 152 -5.00 9.25 -5.95
CA SER A 152 -4.34 7.94 -5.84
C SER A 152 -5.22 6.92 -5.13
N LEU A 153 -5.78 7.29 -3.99
CA LEU A 153 -6.67 6.44 -3.18
C LEU A 153 -7.96 6.08 -3.95
N LEU A 154 -8.54 7.05 -4.66
CA LEU A 154 -9.74 6.81 -5.47
C LEU A 154 -9.45 5.88 -6.65
N LEU A 155 -8.33 6.10 -7.36
CA LEU A 155 -7.89 5.24 -8.46
C LEU A 155 -7.54 3.83 -8.00
N GLU A 156 -7.04 3.64 -6.78
CA GLU A 156 -6.80 2.30 -6.20
C GLU A 156 -8.07 1.43 -6.23
N ILE A 157 -9.24 2.05 -6.04
CA ILE A 157 -10.54 1.38 -6.12
C ILE A 157 -11.04 1.37 -7.56
N GLU A 158 -11.15 2.55 -8.17
CA GLU A 158 -11.87 2.72 -9.44
C GLU A 158 -11.13 2.09 -10.62
N ALA A 159 -9.79 2.19 -10.69
CA ALA A 159 -9.02 1.68 -11.82
C ALA A 159 -9.16 0.16 -12.00
N THR A 160 -9.36 -0.59 -10.92
CA THR A 160 -9.54 -2.05 -10.95
C THR A 160 -10.76 -2.47 -11.76
N LYS A 161 -11.80 -1.63 -11.81
CA LYS A 161 -13.04 -1.88 -12.57
C LYS A 161 -12.84 -1.79 -14.08
N PHE A 162 -11.79 -1.10 -14.52
CA PHE A 162 -11.46 -0.90 -15.94
C PHE A 162 -10.38 -1.86 -16.46
N VAL A 163 -9.93 -2.80 -15.63
CA VAL A 163 -8.95 -3.80 -16.03
C VAL A 163 -9.61 -4.81 -16.97
N HIS A 164 -9.09 -4.89 -18.20
CA HIS A 164 -9.54 -5.89 -19.16
C HIS A 164 -8.93 -7.26 -18.83
N ASN A 165 -9.76 -8.16 -18.29
CA ASN A 165 -9.38 -9.52 -17.92
C ASN A 165 -9.59 -10.57 -19.04
N LEU A 166 -10.05 -10.15 -20.23
CA LEU A 166 -10.36 -11.06 -21.33
C LEU A 166 -9.12 -11.57 -22.10
N ALA A 167 -7.96 -10.95 -21.91
CA ALA A 167 -6.70 -11.43 -22.47
C ALA A 167 -5.96 -12.34 -21.48
N SER A 168 -5.00 -13.15 -21.97
CA SER A 168 -4.18 -14.04 -21.14
C SER A 168 -3.42 -13.33 -20.00
N ARG A 169 -3.28 -12.00 -20.10
CA ARG A 169 -2.71 -11.14 -19.05
C ARG A 169 -3.62 -9.92 -18.87
N PRO A 170 -4.06 -9.61 -17.65
CA PRO A 170 -4.81 -8.39 -17.36
C PRO A 170 -4.10 -7.15 -17.88
N LYS A 171 -4.87 -6.19 -18.39
CA LYS A 171 -4.33 -4.95 -18.98
C LYS A 171 -5.18 -3.73 -18.65
N LEU A 172 -4.50 -2.64 -18.28
CA LEU A 172 -5.05 -1.30 -18.12
C LEU A 172 -4.19 -0.30 -18.89
N SER A 173 -4.65 0.07 -20.08
CA SER A 173 -3.89 0.94 -20.99
C SER A 173 -3.95 2.41 -20.57
N GLN A 174 -2.99 3.23 -21.04
CA GLN A 174 -3.05 4.68 -20.88
C GLN A 174 -4.35 5.29 -21.43
N LYS A 175 -4.86 4.79 -22.57
CA LYS A 175 -6.10 5.28 -23.16
C LYS A 175 -7.29 5.04 -22.22
N VAL A 176 -7.40 3.84 -21.68
CA VAL A 176 -8.47 3.50 -20.74
C VAL A 176 -8.33 4.31 -19.45
N MET A 177 -7.13 4.38 -18.87
CA MET A 177 -6.86 5.21 -17.68
C MET A 177 -7.26 6.68 -17.91
N ALA A 178 -6.96 7.24 -19.08
CA ALA A 178 -7.27 8.61 -19.47
C ALA A 178 -8.78 8.91 -19.53
N GLU A 179 -9.59 7.90 -19.84
CA GLU A 179 -11.05 7.98 -20.02
C GLU A 179 -11.84 7.71 -18.72
N ILE A 180 -11.18 7.26 -17.63
CA ILE A 180 -11.85 7.04 -16.34
C ILE A 180 -12.45 8.36 -15.83
N GLU A 181 -13.75 8.34 -15.56
CA GLU A 181 -14.50 9.45 -14.95
C GLU A 181 -14.55 9.29 -13.43
N LEU A 182 -14.15 10.33 -12.72
CA LEU A 182 -14.09 10.36 -11.27
C LEU A 182 -14.79 11.62 -10.75
N SER A 183 -15.54 11.46 -9.66
CA SER A 183 -16.25 12.56 -8.98
C SER A 183 -15.53 12.94 -7.69
N PHE A 184 -15.29 14.23 -7.50
CA PHE A 184 -14.51 14.75 -6.38
C PHE A 184 -15.32 15.71 -5.53
N PRO A 185 -15.27 15.61 -4.18
CA PRO A 185 -15.78 16.66 -3.30
C PRO A 185 -14.85 17.91 -3.37
N PRO A 186 -15.19 19.02 -2.70
CA PRO A 186 -14.29 20.18 -2.60
C PRO A 186 -12.89 19.79 -2.10
N LEU A 187 -11.87 20.52 -2.57
CA LEU A 187 -10.45 20.21 -2.31
C LEU A 187 -10.15 20.01 -0.81
N GLU A 188 -10.67 20.88 0.06
CA GLU A 188 -10.46 20.80 1.51
C GLU A 188 -10.94 19.45 2.11
N ILE A 189 -12.03 18.88 1.57
CA ILE A 189 -12.54 17.58 2.00
C ILE A 189 -11.67 16.45 1.46
N GLN A 190 -11.19 16.56 0.21
CA GLN A 190 -10.26 15.61 -0.37
C GLN A 190 -8.99 15.49 0.47
N GLU A 191 -8.40 16.64 0.85
CA GLU A 191 -7.18 16.71 1.68
C GLU A 191 -7.40 16.10 3.06
N LYS A 192 -8.50 16.44 3.75
CA LYS A 192 -8.84 15.84 5.05
C LYS A 192 -8.97 14.32 4.98
N ILE A 193 -9.67 13.79 3.97
CA ILE A 193 -9.84 12.34 3.80
C ILE A 193 -8.49 11.69 3.49
N ALA A 194 -7.71 12.29 2.59
CA ALA A 194 -6.39 11.78 2.22
C ALA A 194 -5.44 11.74 3.42
N ASP A 195 -5.40 12.77 4.25
CA ASP A 195 -4.53 12.81 5.43
C ASP A 195 -4.91 11.73 6.46
N ILE A 196 -6.20 11.52 6.70
CA ILE A 196 -6.69 10.44 7.59
C ILE A 196 -6.26 9.07 7.05
N LEU A 197 -6.49 8.82 5.75
CA LEU A 197 -6.19 7.53 5.15
C LEU A 197 -4.67 7.29 5.04
N CYS A 198 -3.88 8.29 4.68
CA CYS A 198 -2.42 8.19 4.66
C CYS A 198 -1.84 7.94 6.07
N ALA A 199 -2.38 8.60 7.11
CA ALA A 199 -1.96 8.36 8.48
C ALA A 199 -2.28 6.92 8.94
N PHE A 200 -3.46 6.41 8.58
CA PHE A 200 -3.84 5.03 8.89
C PHE A 200 -2.98 4.03 8.08
N GLU A 201 -2.77 4.28 6.80
CA GLU A 201 -1.92 3.42 5.96
C GLU A 201 -0.50 3.34 6.50
N LYS A 202 0.11 4.48 6.88
CA LYS A 202 1.42 4.53 7.55
C LYS A 202 1.40 3.65 8.80
N LEU A 203 0.40 3.78 9.67
CA LEU A 203 0.28 2.95 10.86
C LEU A 203 0.20 1.43 10.53
N CYS A 204 -0.48 1.04 9.44
CA CYS A 204 -0.66 -0.35 9.06
C CYS A 204 0.54 -0.99 8.33
N ASN A 205 1.35 -0.19 7.63
CA ASN A 205 2.35 -0.69 6.68
C ASN A 205 3.80 -0.25 6.97
N ASP A 206 4.02 0.78 7.81
CA ASP A 206 5.36 1.29 8.11
C ASP A 206 6.19 0.23 8.86
N LEU A 207 7.37 -0.09 8.29
CA LEU A 207 8.29 -1.10 8.81
C LEU A 207 9.21 -0.56 9.91
N VAL A 208 9.26 0.76 10.11
CA VAL A 208 10.09 1.43 11.11
C VAL A 208 9.25 1.80 12.34
N GLU A 209 8.05 2.35 12.14
CA GLU A 209 7.21 2.90 13.23
C GLU A 209 5.80 2.27 13.30
N GLY A 210 5.39 1.48 12.31
CA GLY A 210 4.05 0.93 12.21
C GLY A 210 3.85 -0.38 12.98
N ILE A 211 2.63 -0.92 12.89
CA ILE A 211 2.28 -2.21 13.47
C ILE A 211 3.20 -3.35 12.98
N PRO A 212 3.66 -3.39 11.70
CA PRO A 212 4.66 -4.37 11.27
C PRO A 212 5.98 -4.31 12.04
N ALA A 213 6.47 -3.11 12.37
CA ALA A 213 7.68 -2.91 13.17
C ALA A 213 7.50 -3.47 14.58
N GLU A 214 6.35 -3.19 15.20
CA GLU A 214 6.00 -3.77 16.50
C GLU A 214 5.96 -5.31 16.42
N ILE A 215 5.33 -5.87 15.39
CA ILE A 215 5.29 -7.33 15.19
C ILE A 215 6.68 -7.94 15.04
N GLU A 216 7.60 -7.30 14.31
CA GLU A 216 8.98 -7.79 14.20
C GLU A 216 9.68 -7.80 15.57
N LEU A 217 9.51 -6.74 16.35
CA LEU A 217 10.05 -6.68 17.72
C LEU A 217 9.44 -7.78 18.60
N ARG A 218 8.14 -8.02 18.51
CA ARG A 218 7.42 -9.08 19.22
C ARG A 218 7.87 -10.49 18.79
N LYS A 219 8.19 -10.70 17.50
CA LYS A 219 8.79 -11.97 17.02
C LYS A 219 10.15 -12.22 17.66
N LYS A 220 11.03 -11.22 17.68
CA LYS A 220 12.35 -11.34 18.34
C LYS A 220 12.20 -11.69 19.82
N GLN A 221 11.18 -11.11 20.49
CA GLN A 221 10.83 -11.49 21.86
C GLN A 221 10.32 -12.93 21.94
N LEU A 222 9.45 -13.37 21.02
CA LEU A 222 8.95 -14.74 20.95
C LEU A 222 10.11 -15.74 20.84
N ASP A 223 11.01 -15.51 19.89
CA ASP A 223 12.18 -16.37 19.65
C ASP A 223 13.08 -16.43 20.88
N TYR A 224 13.31 -15.30 21.55
CA TYR A 224 14.04 -15.27 22.82
C TYR A 224 13.37 -16.13 23.89
N TYR A 225 12.05 -16.00 24.09
CA TYR A 225 11.33 -16.78 25.10
C TYR A 225 11.18 -18.25 24.73
N GLN A 226 11.06 -18.59 23.45
CA GLN A 226 11.07 -19.97 22.96
C GLN A 226 12.43 -20.63 23.20
N ASN A 227 13.53 -19.95 22.87
CA ASN A 227 14.88 -20.44 23.17
C ASN A 227 15.13 -20.56 24.67
N PHE A 228 14.66 -19.58 25.46
CA PHE A 228 14.71 -19.64 26.91
C PHE A 228 13.94 -20.87 27.44
N LEU A 229 12.72 -21.10 26.96
CA LEU A 229 11.90 -22.24 27.37
C LEU A 229 12.53 -23.57 26.95
N PHE A 230 13.03 -23.67 25.72
CA PHE A 230 13.74 -24.85 25.24
C PHE A 230 14.93 -25.19 26.15
N ASN A 231 15.78 -24.21 26.43
CA ASN A 231 16.93 -24.38 27.32
C ASN A 231 16.52 -24.72 28.77
N TRP A 232 15.41 -24.16 29.25
CA TRP A 232 14.87 -24.46 30.57
C TRP A 232 14.36 -25.91 30.68
N VAL A 233 13.61 -26.39 29.69
CA VAL A 233 13.14 -27.79 29.63
C VAL A 233 14.33 -28.77 29.56
N GLN A 234 15.38 -28.45 28.79
CA GLN A 234 16.59 -29.28 28.73
C GLN A 234 17.32 -29.36 30.08
N LYS A 235 17.29 -28.29 30.89
CA LYS A 235 17.91 -28.28 32.22
C LYS A 235 17.16 -29.10 33.27
N ILE A 236 15.84 -29.23 33.16
CA ILE A 236 15.02 -29.98 34.14
C ILE A 236 15.04 -31.48 33.85
N ARG A 237 15.32 -31.88 32.61
CA ARG A 237 15.40 -33.30 32.18
C ARG A 237 16.75 -33.97 32.48
N ASN A 238 17.79 -33.22 32.84
CA ASN A 238 19.11 -33.70 33.24
C ASN A 238 19.28 -33.59 34.76
#